data_AF-A0A7J2LVC5-F1
#
_entry.id   AF-A0A7J2LVC5-F1
#
_cell.length_a   1.000
_cell.length_b   1.000
_cell.length_c   1.000
_cell.angle_alpha   90.00
_cell.angle_beta   90.00
_cell.angle_gamma   90.00
#
_symmetry.space_group_name_H-M   'P 1'
#
loop_
_entity.id
_entity.type
_entity.pdbx_description
1 polymer ?
#
loop_
_entity_poly.entity_id
_entity_poly.type
_entity_poly.pdbx_seq_one_letter_code
_entity_poly.pdbx_strand_id
1 'polypeptide(L)'
;MALPTLGSNRGRRWNILAFLTASKRSSTTKNHLQKRKRIASKPKTLSCPYRLENQRGRFMADFKPLRERSYDDKRMSLKEALSLIKTGDHIFIGSACGEPQYLVKGLVEKADHLADNEILHVHTLGVAPYAKPIYSERFRLNAFFVGINTREAVAEGRADYTPVFLSELPRLIAKGMFPIDVALIQVTPPDEHGFCSLGVSVEITKTAAEKAKLVIAQVNRCMPRVLGDSFIHVNDIDVIVEHDEPILECPRPEQDIISERIARYVSELVEDESTIQVGIGSIPDAVLDALSDKKDLGVHTELLTEGVVDLVEDGVITCAKKTINRGKIIASFAMGTRRLYDFIDNNPMVEFYESDYVNNPFVISQHKKMVAINQALEIDLTGQVCSDSLGYRFYSGLGGQADFMRGAMMSEGGKAITVIPSTAKEGSISRIRSLLSEGAGVV
;
A
#
# COMPACT_ATOMS: atom_id res chain seq x y z
N MET A 1 -6.03 1.74 -60.48
CA MET A 1 -4.72 1.76 -61.16
C MET A 1 -3.65 1.53 -60.09
N ALA A 2 -2.92 0.42 -60.23
CA ALA A 2 -1.65 0.05 -59.58
C ALA A 2 -1.48 0.18 -58.04
N LEU A 3 -1.49 -0.98 -57.38
CA LEU A 3 -0.57 -1.30 -56.27
C LEU A 3 0.87 -1.41 -56.81
N PRO A 4 1.87 -1.29 -55.93
CA PRO A 4 2.72 -2.46 -55.71
C PRO A 4 3.03 -2.77 -54.23
N THR A 5 3.32 -4.05 -54.02
CA THR A 5 3.69 -4.78 -52.81
C THR A 5 5.21 -4.83 -52.56
N LEU A 6 5.58 -5.33 -51.36
CA LEU A 6 6.87 -5.85 -50.84
C LEU A 6 7.62 -4.87 -49.92
N GLY A 7 8.11 -5.20 -48.72
CA GLY A 7 8.24 -6.47 -48.01
C GLY A 7 8.80 -6.24 -46.58
N SER A 8 8.77 -7.30 -45.78
CA SER A 8 9.15 -7.45 -44.36
C SER A 8 10.52 -6.88 -43.93
N ASN A 9 10.66 -6.39 -42.68
CA ASN A 9 11.16 -7.15 -41.50
C ASN A 9 11.40 -6.24 -40.27
N ARG A 10 11.10 -6.79 -39.08
CA ARG A 10 11.54 -6.52 -37.69
C ARG A 10 12.25 -5.19 -37.34
N GLY A 11 11.69 -4.51 -36.33
CA GLY A 11 12.43 -3.58 -35.47
C GLY A 11 11.55 -2.72 -34.58
N ARG A 12 10.91 -3.30 -33.55
CA ARG A 12 10.29 -2.50 -32.46
C ARG A 12 11.41 -1.81 -31.68
N ARG A 13 11.61 -0.51 -31.92
CA ARG A 13 12.27 0.40 -30.97
C ARG A 13 11.20 1.26 -30.34
N TRP A 14 10.91 1.00 -29.06
CA TRP A 14 10.21 1.93 -28.20
C TRP A 14 11.18 3.06 -27.87
N ASN A 15 10.98 4.25 -28.45
CA ASN A 15 11.63 5.45 -27.99
C ASN A 15 10.92 5.89 -26.71
N ILE A 16 11.54 5.60 -25.56
CA ILE A 16 11.21 6.26 -24.29
C ILE A 16 11.71 7.70 -24.41
N LEU A 17 10.78 8.64 -24.39
CA LEU A 17 11.07 10.07 -24.30
C LEU A 17 11.49 10.37 -22.86
N ALA A 18 12.78 10.33 -22.57
CA ALA A 18 13.35 10.80 -21.31
C ALA A 18 13.46 12.33 -21.36
N PHE A 19 12.67 13.03 -20.55
CA PHE A 19 12.89 14.45 -20.25
C PHE A 19 14.08 14.56 -19.28
N LEU A 20 15.27 14.81 -19.83
CA LEU A 20 16.44 15.24 -19.06
C LEU A 20 16.49 16.76 -19.05
N THR A 21 16.07 17.39 -17.96
CA THR A 21 16.29 18.82 -17.74
C THR A 21 17.69 19.05 -17.17
N ALA A 22 18.61 19.52 -18.02
CA ALA A 22 19.93 19.98 -17.60
C ALA A 22 19.84 21.40 -17.02
N SER A 23 19.93 21.53 -15.70
CA SER A 23 20.08 22.83 -15.04
C SER A 23 21.55 23.29 -15.12
N LYS A 24 21.80 24.38 -15.87
CA LYS A 24 23.07 25.13 -15.83
C LYS A 24 23.17 25.88 -14.51
N ARG A 25 23.96 25.39 -13.56
CA ARG A 25 24.45 26.21 -12.44
C ARG A 25 25.57 27.13 -12.94
N SER A 26 25.35 28.44 -12.87
CA SER A 26 26.39 29.46 -13.01
C SER A 26 27.24 29.49 -11.73
N SER A 27 28.53 29.18 -11.86
CA SER A 27 29.51 29.34 -10.79
C SER A 27 30.37 30.57 -11.08
N THR A 28 30.13 31.67 -10.37
CA THR A 28 31.08 32.76 -10.19
C THR A 28 31.63 32.72 -8.78
N THR A 29 32.83 32.17 -8.60
CA THR A 29 33.65 32.46 -7.42
C THR A 29 35.12 32.49 -7.79
N LYS A 30 35.75 33.59 -7.37
CA LYS A 30 37.08 34.05 -7.72
C LYS A 30 38.19 33.16 -7.13
N ASN A 31 39.25 33.03 -7.91
CA ASN A 31 40.57 32.53 -7.55
C ASN A 31 41.12 33.13 -6.25
N HIS A 32 41.67 32.29 -5.38
CA HIS A 32 42.91 32.60 -4.66
C HIS A 32 43.80 31.36 -4.53
N LEU A 33 44.86 31.36 -5.34
CA LEU A 33 46.03 30.48 -5.25
C LEU A 33 46.82 30.81 -3.98
N GLN A 34 47.11 29.81 -3.14
CA GLN A 34 48.30 29.82 -2.29
C GLN A 34 49.15 28.56 -2.53
N LYS A 35 50.40 28.83 -2.91
CA LYS A 35 51.49 27.91 -3.20
C LYS A 35 51.78 26.98 -2.01
N ARG A 36 51.92 25.67 -2.25
CA ARG A 36 52.75 24.80 -1.41
C ARG A 36 53.68 23.91 -2.24
N LYS A 37 54.94 23.94 -1.85
CA LYS A 37 56.12 23.33 -2.47
C LYS A 37 56.06 21.80 -2.38
N ARG A 38 56.40 21.12 -3.47
CA ARG A 38 56.75 19.69 -3.51
C ARG A 38 58.09 19.47 -2.81
N ILE A 39 58.15 18.55 -1.86
CA ILE A 39 59.38 17.88 -1.42
C ILE A 39 59.09 16.38 -1.48
N ALA A 40 59.92 15.67 -2.25
CA ALA A 40 59.89 14.24 -2.41
C ALA A 40 60.69 13.55 -1.30
N SER A 41 60.16 12.50 -0.69
CA SER A 41 60.94 11.54 0.10
C SER A 41 60.38 10.12 -0.07
N LYS A 42 61.30 9.18 -0.28
CA LYS A 42 61.10 7.75 -0.60
C LYS A 42 60.51 6.96 0.58
N PRO A 43 59.81 5.82 0.35
CA PRO A 43 59.22 5.01 1.40
C PRO A 43 60.29 4.20 2.15
N LYS A 44 60.22 4.19 3.49
CA LYS A 44 60.95 3.25 4.35
C LYS A 44 60.03 2.10 4.73
N THR A 45 60.43 0.90 4.34
CA THR A 45 59.93 -0.39 4.81
C THR A 45 60.19 -0.55 6.30
N LEU A 46 59.14 -0.81 7.09
CA LEU A 46 59.23 -1.28 8.47
C LEU A 46 58.57 -2.65 8.55
N SER A 47 59.40 -3.67 8.69
CA SER A 47 59.04 -5.06 8.99
C SER A 47 58.63 -5.19 10.45
N CYS A 48 57.42 -5.67 10.71
CA CYS A 48 56.97 -6.09 12.05
C CYS A 48 57.09 -7.61 12.17
N PRO A 49 57.87 -8.16 13.11
CA PRO A 49 58.02 -9.60 13.28
C PRO A 49 57.22 -10.07 14.51
N TYR A 50 56.03 -10.63 14.35
CA TYR A 50 55.47 -11.61 15.29
C TYR A 50 54.45 -12.50 14.57
N ARG A 51 54.93 -13.69 14.20
CA ARG A 51 54.12 -14.82 13.75
C ARG A 51 53.69 -15.56 15.02
N LEU A 52 52.40 -15.48 15.38
CA LEU A 52 51.77 -16.40 16.32
C LEU A 52 50.78 -17.25 15.53
N GLU A 53 51.10 -18.53 15.51
CA GLU A 53 50.40 -19.60 14.80
C GLU A 53 49.06 -19.93 15.46
N ASN A 54 48.09 -20.27 14.60
CA ASN A 54 47.03 -21.24 14.79
C ASN A 54 46.47 -21.49 16.21
N GLN A 55 45.37 -20.78 16.50
CA GLN A 55 44.21 -21.36 17.19
C GLN A 55 42.92 -20.96 16.47
N ARG A 56 42.80 -21.33 15.18
CA ARG A 56 41.52 -21.36 14.47
C ARG A 56 41.05 -22.81 14.43
N GLY A 57 40.34 -23.24 15.46
CA GLY A 57 39.93 -24.63 15.59
C GLY A 57 38.97 -24.85 16.74
N ARG A 58 37.80 -24.20 16.69
CA ARG A 58 36.49 -24.57 17.27
C ARG A 58 35.61 -23.32 17.30
N PHE A 59 34.31 -23.49 17.02
CA PHE A 59 33.29 -22.46 16.79
C PHE A 59 33.17 -21.90 15.36
N MET A 60 33.03 -22.78 14.36
CA MET A 60 32.04 -22.55 13.32
C MET A 60 30.82 -23.38 13.72
N ALA A 61 29.93 -22.81 14.54
CA ALA A 61 28.58 -23.33 14.63
C ALA A 61 27.94 -23.13 13.26
N ASP A 62 27.31 -24.17 12.72
CA ASP A 62 26.55 -24.12 11.48
C ASP A 62 25.49 -23.01 11.57
N PHE A 63 25.81 -21.82 11.05
CA PHE A 63 24.83 -20.74 10.93
C PHE A 63 23.88 -21.11 9.79
N LYS A 64 22.84 -21.89 10.14
CA LYS A 64 21.67 -22.00 9.27
C LYS A 64 21.14 -20.60 9.00
N PRO A 65 20.87 -20.24 7.72
CA PRO A 65 20.12 -19.03 7.38
C PRO A 65 18.88 -18.90 8.27
N LEU A 66 18.51 -17.68 8.66
CA LEU A 66 17.38 -17.45 9.57
C LEU A 66 16.11 -18.18 9.11
N ARG A 67 15.87 -18.23 7.80
CA ARG A 67 14.76 -18.93 7.16
C ARG A 67 14.70 -20.44 7.42
N GLU A 68 15.82 -21.11 7.60
CA GLU A 68 15.93 -22.57 7.79
C GLU A 68 15.80 -23.02 9.26
N ARG A 69 15.55 -22.08 10.17
CA ARG A 69 15.43 -22.33 11.60
C ARG A 69 13.99 -22.69 12.00
N SER A 70 13.83 -23.28 13.19
CA SER A 70 12.50 -23.50 13.76
C SER A 70 11.83 -22.17 14.15
N TYR A 71 10.52 -22.19 14.41
CA TYR A 71 9.80 -20.99 14.89
C TYR A 71 10.45 -20.41 16.16
N ASP A 72 10.76 -21.27 17.14
CA ASP A 72 11.37 -20.85 18.41
C ASP A 72 12.76 -20.23 18.22
N ASP A 73 13.54 -20.72 17.26
CA ASP A 73 14.87 -20.19 16.93
C ASP A 73 14.83 -18.84 16.18
N LYS A 74 13.68 -18.48 15.59
CA LYS A 74 13.44 -17.18 14.93
C LYS A 74 12.89 -16.14 15.89
N ARG A 75 12.42 -16.57 17.07
CA ARG A 75 11.86 -15.67 18.08
C ARG A 75 12.95 -14.78 18.66
N MET A 76 12.74 -13.47 18.61
CA MET A 76 13.66 -12.48 19.17
C MET A 76 12.90 -11.47 20.03
N SER A 77 13.61 -10.82 20.95
CA SER A 77 13.06 -9.62 21.58
C SER A 77 12.94 -8.48 20.56
N LEU A 78 12.02 -7.54 20.81
CA LEU A 78 11.85 -6.36 19.96
C LEU A 78 13.18 -5.63 19.69
N LYS A 79 14.03 -5.49 20.71
CA LYS A 79 15.31 -4.77 20.58
C LYS A 79 16.30 -5.53 19.70
N GLU A 80 16.38 -6.84 19.83
CA GLU A 80 17.27 -7.68 19.02
C GLU A 80 16.82 -7.68 17.56
N ALA A 81 15.52 -7.86 17.30
CA ALA A 81 14.94 -7.81 15.97
C ALA A 81 15.27 -6.49 15.26
N LEU A 82 15.02 -5.36 15.92
CA LEU A 82 15.27 -4.03 15.34
C LEU A 82 16.76 -3.68 15.19
N SER A 83 17.64 -4.31 15.97
CA SER A 83 19.09 -4.12 15.82
C SER A 83 19.67 -4.69 14.52
N LEU A 84 18.90 -5.54 13.83
CA LEU A 84 19.28 -6.09 12.52
C LEU A 84 19.09 -5.10 11.37
N ILE A 85 18.26 -4.07 11.58
CA ILE A 85 18.02 -2.99 10.62
C ILE A 85 19.26 -2.09 10.57
N LYS A 86 19.72 -1.79 9.35
CA LYS A 86 20.93 -1.03 9.09
C LYS A 86 20.57 0.38 8.61
N THR A 87 21.50 1.31 8.83
CA THR A 87 21.48 2.65 8.24
C THR A 87 21.33 2.56 6.72
N GLY A 88 20.40 3.34 6.16
CA GLY A 88 20.15 3.39 4.71
C GLY A 88 19.30 2.24 4.14
N ASP A 89 18.79 1.32 4.97
CA ASP A 89 17.83 0.30 4.54
C ASP A 89 16.49 0.95 4.12
N HIS A 90 15.90 0.41 3.06
CA HIS A 90 14.52 0.68 2.65
C HIS A 90 13.58 -0.24 3.42
N ILE A 91 12.76 0.34 4.28
CA ILE A 91 11.92 -0.37 5.24
C ILE A 91 10.46 -0.25 4.78
N PHE A 92 9.89 -1.37 4.36
CA PHE A 92 8.45 -1.48 4.17
C PHE A 92 7.75 -1.70 5.51
N ILE A 93 6.64 -1.01 5.73
CA ILE A 93 5.77 -1.20 6.89
C ILE A 93 4.39 -1.63 6.40
N GLY A 94 3.87 -2.71 6.98
CA GLY A 94 2.53 -3.22 6.68
C GLY A 94 1.47 -2.11 6.72
N SER A 95 0.56 -2.13 5.74
CA SER A 95 -0.34 -1.02 5.48
C SER A 95 -1.64 -1.10 6.31
N ALA A 96 -2.38 0.01 6.31
CA ALA A 96 -3.74 0.15 6.80
C ALA A 96 -3.88 -0.23 8.28
N CYS A 97 -4.84 -1.09 8.60
CA CYS A 97 -5.04 -1.61 9.95
C CYS A 97 -4.05 -2.73 10.32
N GLY A 98 -3.31 -3.25 9.33
CA GLY A 98 -2.29 -4.28 9.50
C GLY A 98 -0.92 -3.75 9.97
N GLU A 99 -0.75 -2.44 10.16
CA GLU A 99 0.51 -1.85 10.63
C GLU A 99 0.97 -2.49 11.95
N PRO A 100 2.17 -3.10 12.03
CA PRO A 100 2.67 -3.73 13.25
C PRO A 100 3.07 -2.67 14.29
N GLN A 101 2.09 -2.20 15.08
CA GLN A 101 2.24 -1.05 15.98
C GLN A 101 3.41 -1.23 16.96
N TYR A 102 3.57 -2.43 17.54
CA TYR A 102 4.67 -2.72 18.45
C TYR A 102 6.06 -2.61 17.79
N LEU A 103 6.19 -3.11 16.55
CA LEU A 103 7.44 -2.96 15.78
C LEU A 103 7.70 -1.50 15.41
N VAL A 104 6.68 -0.77 14.94
CA VAL A 104 6.80 0.64 14.53
C VAL A 104 7.16 1.54 15.72
N LYS A 105 6.53 1.33 16.87
CA LYS A 105 6.87 2.04 18.11
C LYS A 105 8.30 1.72 18.55
N GLY A 106 8.69 0.44 18.50
CA GLY A 106 10.06 0.02 18.78
C GLY A 106 11.09 0.68 17.85
N LEU A 107 10.79 0.77 16.55
CA LEU A 107 11.68 1.32 15.54
C LEU A 107 12.06 2.77 15.88
N VAL A 108 11.08 3.61 16.23
CA VAL A 108 11.36 5.02 16.56
C VAL A 108 11.99 5.20 17.95
N GLU A 109 11.68 4.33 18.92
CA GLU A 109 12.15 4.45 20.31
C GLU A 109 13.50 3.80 20.58
N LYS A 110 13.89 2.78 19.82
CA LYS A 110 15.01 1.90 20.16
C LYS A 110 16.09 1.82 19.09
N ALA A 111 15.82 2.34 17.89
CA ALA A 111 16.76 2.30 16.77
C ALA A 111 17.49 3.65 16.61
N ASP A 112 18.11 4.12 17.69
CA ASP A 112 18.86 5.40 17.71
C ASP A 112 20.08 5.41 16.78
N HIS A 113 20.52 4.23 16.31
CA HIS A 113 21.63 4.05 15.39
C HIS A 113 21.26 4.29 13.92
N LEU A 114 19.96 4.40 13.61
CA LEU A 114 19.47 4.56 12.24
C LEU A 114 19.62 6.00 11.74
N ALA A 115 19.93 6.12 10.45
CA ALA A 115 20.06 7.38 9.73
C ALA A 115 19.80 7.13 8.24
N ASP A 116 19.22 8.12 7.56
CA ASP A 116 18.94 8.07 6.12
C ASP A 116 18.14 6.82 5.67
N ASN A 117 17.30 6.26 6.55
CA ASN A 117 16.45 5.13 6.21
C ASN A 117 15.19 5.60 5.47
N GLU A 118 14.83 4.94 4.38
CA GLU A 118 13.58 5.21 3.66
C GLU A 118 12.46 4.33 4.23
N ILE A 119 11.32 4.93 4.54
CA ILE A 119 10.11 4.19 4.93
C ILE A 119 9.16 4.15 3.75
N LEU A 120 8.65 2.96 3.41
CA LEU A 120 7.69 2.73 2.34
C LEU A 120 6.38 2.20 2.92
N HIS A 121 5.25 2.82 2.58
CA HIS A 121 3.92 2.29 2.86
C HIS A 121 2.88 2.82 1.86
N VAL A 122 1.73 2.13 1.77
CA VAL A 122 0.55 2.65 1.04
C VAL A 122 -0.23 3.55 1.99
N HIS A 123 -1.36 3.10 2.54
CA HIS A 123 -2.12 3.85 3.53
C HIS A 123 -1.63 3.49 4.93
N THR A 124 -1.46 4.44 5.84
CA THR A 124 -1.20 4.18 7.26
C THR A 124 -2.33 4.80 8.08
N LEU A 125 -3.06 3.95 8.80
CA LEU A 125 -4.06 4.41 9.77
C LEU A 125 -3.42 4.67 11.14
N GLY A 126 -2.22 4.12 11.39
CA GLY A 126 -1.49 4.23 12.64
C GLY A 126 -0.93 5.63 12.93
N VAL A 127 -0.10 5.75 13.96
CA VAL A 127 0.44 7.05 14.41
C VAL A 127 1.57 7.61 13.52
N ALA A 128 2.03 6.86 12.50
CA ALA A 128 3.16 7.18 11.62
C ALA A 128 4.30 7.97 12.31
N PRO A 129 4.81 7.50 13.47
CA PRO A 129 5.64 8.33 14.34
C PRO A 129 6.97 8.69 13.68
N TYR A 130 7.46 7.86 12.77
CA TYR A 130 8.65 8.08 11.94
C TYR A 130 8.54 9.32 11.04
N ALA A 131 7.33 9.81 10.74
CA ALA A 131 7.12 11.03 9.96
C ALA A 131 7.15 12.32 10.80
N LYS A 132 7.40 12.26 12.12
CA LYS A 132 7.50 13.44 12.98
C LYS A 132 8.81 14.20 12.76
N PRO A 133 8.83 15.54 12.89
CA PRO A 133 10.03 16.36 12.65
C PRO A 133 11.29 15.87 13.37
N ILE A 134 11.15 15.43 14.63
CA ILE A 134 12.26 14.93 15.46
C ILE A 134 12.99 13.71 14.89
N TYR A 135 12.38 12.99 13.94
CA TYR A 135 12.97 11.81 13.32
C TYR A 135 13.38 12.03 11.86
N SER A 136 13.34 13.27 11.34
CA SER A 136 13.59 13.56 9.92
C SER A 136 15.03 13.27 9.46
N GLU A 137 15.99 13.22 10.38
CA GLU A 137 17.37 12.80 10.08
C GLU A 137 17.52 11.26 10.06
N ARG A 138 16.56 10.54 10.66
CA ARG A 138 16.57 9.09 10.76
C ARG A 138 15.77 8.44 9.65
N PHE A 139 14.59 8.98 9.39
CA PHE A 139 13.62 8.42 8.47
C PHE A 139 13.18 9.46 7.45
N ARG A 140 13.15 9.04 6.19
CA ARG A 140 12.45 9.75 5.13
C ARG A 140 11.32 8.85 4.64
N LEU A 141 10.09 9.29 4.85
CA LEU A 141 8.93 8.58 4.33
C LEU A 141 8.80 8.83 2.84
N ASN A 142 8.58 7.77 2.07
CA ASN A 142 8.05 7.82 0.71
C ASN A 142 6.71 7.07 0.68
N ALA A 143 5.62 7.84 0.65
CA ALA A 143 4.27 7.30 0.68
C ALA A 143 3.78 7.01 -0.75
N PHE A 144 3.19 5.83 -0.97
CA PHE A 144 2.41 5.55 -2.19
C PHE A 144 0.97 6.02 -2.08
N PHE A 145 0.51 6.32 -0.86
CA PHE A 145 -0.77 6.95 -0.59
C PHE A 145 -0.66 7.85 0.64
N VAL A 146 -1.05 9.12 0.52
CA VAL A 146 -0.88 10.07 1.64
C VAL A 146 -2.02 9.91 2.67
N GLY A 147 -1.68 9.53 3.90
CA GLY A 147 -2.62 9.41 5.02
C GLY A 147 -2.77 10.71 5.79
N ILE A 148 -3.83 10.85 6.60
CA ILE A 148 -4.07 12.05 7.42
C ILE A 148 -2.88 12.40 8.32
N ASN A 149 -2.22 11.38 8.84
CA ASN A 149 -1.03 11.41 9.69
C ASN A 149 0.27 11.80 8.95
N THR A 150 0.32 11.70 7.62
CA THR A 150 1.53 11.98 6.83
C THR A 150 1.41 13.18 5.90
N ARG A 151 0.18 13.69 5.66
CA ARG A 151 -0.10 14.90 4.84
C ARG A 151 0.76 16.10 5.16
N GLU A 152 0.95 16.39 6.45
CA GLU A 152 1.73 17.55 6.89
C GLU A 152 3.22 17.35 6.57
N ALA A 153 3.77 16.16 6.82
CA ALA A 153 5.16 15.85 6.50
C ALA A 153 5.45 15.95 5.00
N VAL A 154 4.52 15.50 4.14
CA VAL A 154 4.64 15.65 2.69
C VAL A 154 4.54 17.12 2.28
N ALA A 155 3.59 17.88 2.82
CA ALA A 155 3.42 19.30 2.51
C ALA A 155 4.64 20.15 2.91
N GLU A 156 5.34 19.77 3.97
CA GLU A 156 6.57 20.44 4.44
C GLU A 156 7.85 19.95 3.74
N GLY A 157 7.75 18.97 2.83
CA GLY A 157 8.90 18.38 2.12
C GLY A 157 9.78 17.45 2.95
N ARG A 158 9.33 17.09 4.17
CA ARG A 158 10.01 16.12 5.05
C ARG A 158 9.76 14.68 4.61
N ALA A 159 8.66 14.44 3.90
CA ALA A 159 8.31 13.17 3.28
C ALA A 159 8.06 13.35 1.77
N ASP A 160 8.17 12.26 1.03
CA ASP A 160 7.88 12.15 -0.39
C ASP A 160 6.53 11.47 -0.63
N TYR A 161 5.94 11.77 -1.79
CA TYR A 161 4.80 11.05 -2.35
C TYR A 161 5.18 10.55 -3.74
N THR A 162 5.07 9.24 -3.94
CA THR A 162 5.27 8.61 -5.24
C THR A 162 3.91 8.25 -5.85
N PRO A 163 3.43 8.98 -6.88
CA PRO A 163 2.15 8.69 -7.52
C PRO A 163 2.26 7.41 -8.36
N VAL A 164 1.50 6.39 -7.96
CA VAL A 164 1.50 5.07 -8.62
C VAL A 164 0.15 4.39 -8.41
N PHE A 165 -0.33 3.64 -9.41
CA PHE A 165 -1.54 2.84 -9.26
C PHE A 165 -1.27 1.67 -8.31
N LEU A 166 -2.23 1.39 -7.42
CA LEU A 166 -2.08 0.32 -6.44
C LEU A 166 -1.94 -1.06 -7.11
N SER A 167 -2.57 -1.27 -8.26
CA SER A 167 -2.42 -2.48 -9.08
C SER A 167 -1.01 -2.69 -9.65
N GLU A 168 -0.21 -1.64 -9.79
CA GLU A 168 1.14 -1.73 -10.37
C GLU A 168 2.23 -1.97 -9.33
N LEU A 169 1.97 -1.63 -8.06
CA LEU A 169 2.96 -1.70 -7.00
C LEU A 169 3.56 -3.10 -6.80
N PRO A 170 2.78 -4.20 -6.69
CA PRO A 170 3.36 -5.54 -6.57
C PRO A 170 4.34 -5.84 -7.71
N ARG A 171 3.95 -5.52 -8.95
CA ARG A 171 4.81 -5.71 -10.13
C ARG A 171 6.09 -4.86 -10.10
N LEU A 172 6.01 -3.62 -9.61
CA LEU A 172 7.16 -2.71 -9.53
C LEU A 172 8.14 -3.14 -8.43
N ILE A 173 7.63 -3.56 -7.27
CA ILE A 173 8.43 -4.13 -6.18
C ILE A 173 9.10 -5.43 -6.65
N ALA A 174 8.35 -6.33 -7.30
CA ALA A 174 8.88 -7.59 -7.83
C ALA A 174 10.01 -7.40 -8.85
N LYS A 175 10.00 -6.29 -9.59
CA LYS A 175 11.07 -5.90 -10.52
C LYS A 175 12.25 -5.16 -9.87
N GLY A 176 12.17 -4.90 -8.56
CA GLY A 176 13.18 -4.16 -7.81
C GLY A 176 13.21 -2.66 -8.12
N MET A 177 12.12 -2.10 -8.66
CA MET A 177 12.00 -0.64 -8.87
C MET A 177 11.79 0.10 -7.54
N PHE A 178 11.13 -0.56 -6.60
CA PHE A 178 11.09 -0.17 -5.19
C PHE A 178 11.81 -1.27 -4.40
N PRO A 179 13.11 -1.12 -4.12
CA PRO A 179 13.85 -2.09 -3.33
C PRO A 179 13.30 -2.13 -1.90
N ILE A 180 13.22 -3.34 -1.34
CA ILE A 180 12.81 -3.55 0.05
C ILE A 180 13.92 -4.32 0.74
N ASP A 181 14.62 -3.65 1.65
CA ASP A 181 15.67 -4.28 2.45
C ASP A 181 15.05 -4.98 3.65
N VAL A 182 14.10 -4.33 4.31
CA VAL A 182 13.39 -4.84 5.49
C VAL A 182 11.88 -4.73 5.30
N ALA A 183 11.13 -5.79 5.57
CA ALA A 183 9.68 -5.74 5.68
C ALA A 183 9.27 -5.95 7.15
N LEU A 184 8.60 -4.95 7.73
CA LEU A 184 7.94 -5.04 9.02
C LEU A 184 6.47 -5.36 8.78
N ILE A 185 6.07 -6.60 9.08
CA ILE A 185 4.71 -7.09 8.83
C ILE A 185 4.06 -7.57 10.12
N GLN A 186 2.74 -7.72 10.08
CA GLN A 186 1.95 -8.31 11.15
C GLN A 186 1.22 -9.53 10.63
N VAL A 187 1.20 -10.61 11.40
CA VAL A 187 0.62 -11.88 11.00
C VAL A 187 -0.07 -12.59 12.15
N THR A 188 -0.92 -13.56 11.83
CA THR A 188 -1.43 -14.54 12.80
C THR A 188 -0.30 -15.44 13.32
N PRO A 189 -0.50 -16.16 14.44
CA PRO A 189 0.30 -17.34 14.73
C PRO A 189 0.23 -18.35 13.56
N PRO A 190 1.27 -19.18 13.37
CA PRO A 190 1.24 -20.23 12.38
C PRO A 190 0.22 -21.32 12.75
N ASP A 191 -0.42 -21.89 11.73
CA ASP A 191 -1.23 -23.10 11.88
C ASP A 191 -0.38 -24.39 11.99
N GLU A 192 -1.02 -25.56 12.06
CA GLU A 192 -0.34 -26.85 12.14
C GLU A 192 0.57 -27.17 10.93
N HIS A 193 0.41 -26.45 9.83
CA HIS A 193 1.18 -26.59 8.61
C HIS A 193 2.27 -25.51 8.47
N GLY A 194 2.43 -24.65 9.47
CA GLY A 194 3.44 -23.59 9.48
C GLY A 194 3.04 -22.35 8.68
N PHE A 195 1.76 -22.18 8.31
CA PHE A 195 1.30 -20.99 7.62
C PHE A 195 0.74 -19.95 8.59
N CYS A 196 1.28 -18.74 8.51
CA CYS A 196 0.67 -17.55 9.08
C CYS A 196 -0.21 -16.87 8.02
N SER A 197 -1.18 -16.07 8.45
CA SER A 197 -1.97 -15.18 7.59
C SER A 197 -1.55 -13.73 7.81
N LEU A 198 -1.43 -12.95 6.72
CA LEU A 198 -1.27 -11.49 6.74
C LEU A 198 -2.52 -10.76 7.26
N GLY A 199 -3.65 -11.46 7.30
CA GLY A 199 -4.89 -11.01 7.91
C GLY A 199 -5.52 -9.82 7.18
N VAL A 200 -5.69 -8.71 7.88
CA VAL A 200 -6.48 -7.56 7.38
C VAL A 200 -5.81 -6.81 6.22
N SER A 201 -4.53 -7.03 5.92
CA SER A 201 -3.79 -6.30 4.88
C SER A 201 -2.94 -7.24 4.02
N VAL A 202 -3.36 -7.51 2.79
CA VAL A 202 -2.59 -8.30 1.81
C VAL A 202 -1.95 -7.38 0.77
N GLU A 203 -2.77 -6.57 0.09
CA GLU A 203 -2.40 -5.52 -0.88
C GLU A 203 -1.00 -5.66 -1.49
N ILE A 204 -0.03 -4.86 -1.07
CA ILE A 204 1.37 -4.99 -1.47
C ILE A 204 2.23 -5.63 -0.38
N THR A 205 1.68 -5.81 0.83
CA THR A 205 2.37 -6.39 1.99
C THR A 205 2.93 -7.78 1.68
N LYS A 206 2.18 -8.60 0.92
CA LYS A 206 2.66 -9.93 0.54
C LYS A 206 3.89 -9.86 -0.36
N THR A 207 3.80 -9.22 -1.52
CA THR A 207 4.96 -9.02 -2.40
C THR A 207 6.10 -8.33 -1.66
N ALA A 208 5.82 -7.37 -0.77
CA ALA A 208 6.85 -6.71 0.01
C ALA A 208 7.62 -7.69 0.92
N ALA A 209 6.91 -8.57 1.63
CA ALA A 209 7.52 -9.61 2.44
C ALA A 209 8.33 -10.61 1.59
N GLU A 210 7.78 -11.05 0.45
CA GLU A 210 8.45 -12.01 -0.43
C GLU A 210 9.73 -11.47 -1.08
N LYS A 211 9.79 -10.15 -1.33
CA LYS A 211 10.94 -9.49 -1.97
C LYS A 211 11.91 -8.87 -0.98
N ALA A 212 11.54 -8.76 0.30
CA ALA A 212 12.42 -8.23 1.33
C ALA A 212 13.64 -9.15 1.56
N LYS A 213 14.79 -8.53 1.85
CA LYS A 213 16.00 -9.25 2.28
C LYS A 213 15.88 -9.75 3.71
N LEU A 214 15.10 -9.05 4.54
CA LEU A 214 14.82 -9.37 5.94
C LEU A 214 13.32 -9.16 6.23
N VAL A 215 12.63 -10.20 6.65
CA VAL A 215 11.23 -10.13 7.11
C VAL A 215 11.18 -10.23 8.62
N ILE A 216 10.72 -9.15 9.28
CA ILE A 216 10.45 -9.12 10.72
C ILE A 216 8.94 -9.11 10.91
N ALA A 217 8.41 -10.22 11.40
CA ALA A 217 6.98 -10.40 11.61
C ALA A 217 6.60 -10.21 13.07
N GLN A 218 5.63 -9.33 13.32
CA GLN A 218 4.89 -9.30 14.57
C GLN A 218 3.82 -10.38 14.53
N VAL A 219 3.95 -11.40 15.37
CA VAL A 219 2.92 -12.43 15.53
C VAL A 219 1.92 -11.94 16.58
N ASN A 220 0.67 -11.77 16.16
CA ASN A 220 -0.42 -11.24 16.96
C ASN A 220 -1.65 -12.16 16.87
N ARG A 221 -2.10 -12.70 17.99
CA ARG A 221 -3.31 -13.56 18.08
C ARG A 221 -4.62 -12.82 17.80
N CYS A 222 -4.62 -11.49 17.87
CA CYS A 222 -5.78 -10.69 17.51
C CYS A 222 -5.92 -10.46 16.00
N MET A 223 -4.91 -10.81 15.20
CA MET A 223 -5.01 -10.74 13.73
C MET A 223 -5.95 -11.85 13.23
N PRO A 224 -6.98 -11.55 12.42
CA PRO A 224 -7.82 -12.59 11.82
C PRO A 224 -7.05 -13.40 10.78
N ARG A 225 -7.34 -14.70 10.71
CA ARG A 225 -6.83 -15.61 9.69
C ARG A 225 -7.72 -15.55 8.44
N VAL A 226 -7.57 -14.49 7.67
CA VAL A 226 -8.30 -14.28 6.41
C VAL A 226 -7.82 -15.28 5.36
N LEU A 227 -8.74 -15.87 4.59
CA LEU A 227 -8.40 -16.84 3.54
C LEU A 227 -8.01 -16.15 2.22
N GLY A 228 -7.78 -16.93 1.16
CA GLY A 228 -7.34 -16.45 -0.14
C GLY A 228 -5.84 -16.59 -0.30
N ASP A 229 -5.22 -15.65 -1.01
CA ASP A 229 -3.79 -15.60 -1.25
C ASP A 229 -3.06 -14.74 -0.19
N SER A 230 -3.49 -14.89 1.06
CA SER A 230 -3.10 -14.09 2.23
C SER A 230 -2.04 -14.76 3.12
N PHE A 231 -1.62 -15.98 2.78
CA PHE A 231 -0.75 -16.78 3.63
C PHE A 231 0.74 -16.55 3.34
N ILE A 232 1.54 -16.63 4.40
CA ILE A 232 3.00 -16.66 4.35
C ILE A 232 3.48 -17.80 5.25
N HIS A 233 4.37 -18.65 4.74
CA HIS A 233 4.91 -19.75 5.52
C HIS A 233 5.98 -19.23 6.50
N VAL A 234 6.09 -19.82 7.69
CA VAL A 234 7.11 -19.43 8.69
C VAL A 234 8.53 -19.47 8.14
N ASN A 235 8.80 -20.30 7.12
CA ASN A 235 10.11 -20.38 6.46
C ASN A 235 10.46 -19.11 5.68
N ASP A 236 9.47 -18.34 5.23
CA ASP A 236 9.66 -17.07 4.52
C ASP A 236 9.77 -15.87 5.47
N ILE A 237 9.67 -16.12 6.78
CA ILE A 237 9.90 -15.14 7.85
C ILE A 237 11.31 -15.34 8.44
N ASP A 238 12.06 -14.25 8.59
CA ASP A 238 13.43 -14.27 9.12
C ASP A 238 13.46 -14.09 10.64
N VAL A 239 12.61 -13.21 11.18
CA VAL A 239 12.54 -12.87 12.60
C VAL A 239 11.10 -12.79 13.07
N ILE A 240 10.84 -13.34 14.25
CA ILE A 240 9.52 -13.37 14.88
C ILE A 240 9.55 -12.59 16.19
N VAL A 241 8.65 -11.62 16.33
CA VAL A 241 8.41 -10.89 17.57
C VAL A 241 6.95 -11.12 17.96
N GLU A 242 6.72 -11.88 19.04
CA GLU A 242 5.35 -12.11 19.52
C GLU A 242 4.87 -10.91 20.33
N HIS A 243 3.75 -10.32 19.92
CA HIS A 243 3.07 -9.27 20.65
C HIS A 243 1.58 -9.25 20.29
N ASP A 244 0.75 -9.58 21.27
CA ASP A 244 -0.70 -9.50 21.14
C ASP A 244 -1.18 -8.07 21.44
N GLU A 245 -1.87 -7.45 20.49
CA GLU A 245 -2.52 -6.16 20.67
C GLU A 245 -3.77 -6.05 19.78
N PRO A 246 -4.79 -5.27 20.13
CA PRO A 246 -5.94 -5.06 19.26
C PRO A 246 -5.51 -4.53 17.89
N ILE A 247 -6.09 -5.08 16.82
CA ILE A 247 -5.92 -4.54 15.47
C ILE A 247 -6.50 -3.14 15.42
N LEU A 248 -5.85 -2.23 14.69
CA LEU A 248 -6.32 -0.86 14.55
C LEU A 248 -7.75 -0.84 14.01
N GLU A 249 -8.62 -0.06 14.62
CA GLU A 249 -10.02 0.05 14.22
C GLU A 249 -10.28 1.36 13.46
N CYS A 250 -11.14 1.29 12.45
CA CYS A 250 -11.66 2.42 11.70
C CYS A 250 -13.19 2.39 11.78
N PRO A 251 -13.81 3.03 12.79
CA PRO A 251 -15.26 3.05 12.92
C PRO A 251 -15.91 3.83 11.76
N ARG A 252 -17.14 3.45 11.41
CA ARG A 252 -17.93 4.16 10.40
C ARG A 252 -18.11 5.64 10.81
N PRO A 253 -17.83 6.60 9.92
CA PRO A 253 -18.12 8.00 10.18
C PRO A 253 -19.64 8.23 10.28
N GLU A 254 -20.03 9.29 10.99
CA GLU A 254 -21.41 9.75 10.97
C GLU A 254 -21.83 10.16 9.55
N GLN A 255 -23.05 9.78 9.19
CA GLN A 255 -23.65 10.13 7.91
C GLN A 255 -24.45 11.43 8.04
N ASP A 256 -24.45 12.21 6.97
CA ASP A 256 -25.26 13.41 6.86
C ASP A 256 -26.32 13.27 5.76
N ILE A 257 -27.28 14.20 5.76
CA ILE A 257 -28.36 14.24 4.77
C ILE A 257 -27.85 14.34 3.32
N ILE A 258 -26.64 14.89 3.11
CA ILE A 258 -26.02 14.97 1.79
C ILE A 258 -25.57 13.58 1.34
N SER A 259 -24.91 12.83 2.23
CA SER A 259 -24.47 11.46 1.99
C SER A 259 -25.65 10.54 1.72
N GLU A 260 -26.72 10.63 2.51
CA GLU A 260 -27.96 9.87 2.28
C GLU A 260 -28.60 10.17 0.91
N ARG A 261 -28.63 11.45 0.51
CA ARG A 261 -29.22 11.83 -0.78
C ARG A 261 -28.41 11.29 -1.95
N ILE A 262 -27.07 11.40 -1.87
CA ILE A 262 -26.17 10.84 -2.88
C ILE A 262 -26.37 9.31 -2.95
N ALA A 263 -26.43 8.65 -1.79
CA ALA A 263 -26.63 7.22 -1.70
C ALA A 263 -27.91 6.73 -2.39
N ARG A 264 -29.03 7.46 -2.23
CA ARG A 264 -30.30 7.14 -2.93
C ARG A 264 -30.16 7.22 -4.45
N TYR A 265 -29.51 8.25 -4.98
CA TYR A 265 -29.28 8.34 -6.43
C TYR A 265 -28.39 7.21 -6.94
N VAL A 266 -27.39 6.81 -6.16
CA VAL A 266 -26.50 5.71 -6.52
C VAL A 266 -27.24 4.37 -6.46
N SER A 267 -28.09 4.14 -5.46
CA SER A 267 -28.80 2.86 -5.32
C SER A 267 -29.82 2.61 -6.43
N GLU A 268 -30.36 3.67 -7.05
CA GLU A 268 -31.18 3.57 -8.27
C GLU A 268 -30.38 3.08 -9.50
N LEU A 269 -29.06 3.31 -9.53
CA LEU A 269 -28.18 2.88 -10.61
C LEU A 269 -27.63 1.45 -10.42
N VAL A 270 -27.61 0.98 -9.17
CA VAL A 270 -27.18 -0.39 -8.84
C VAL A 270 -28.35 -1.34 -9.09
N GLU A 271 -28.14 -2.32 -9.96
CA GLU A 271 -29.15 -3.34 -10.25
C GLU A 271 -28.97 -4.56 -9.34
N ASP A 272 -30.02 -5.37 -9.19
CA ASP A 272 -29.88 -6.71 -8.62
C ASP A 272 -28.81 -7.51 -9.38
N GLU A 273 -28.14 -8.39 -8.64
CA GLU A 273 -27.06 -9.26 -9.11
C GLU A 273 -25.78 -8.53 -9.54
N SER A 274 -25.66 -7.22 -9.26
CA SER A 274 -24.44 -6.45 -9.54
C SER A 274 -23.27 -6.89 -8.66
N THR A 275 -22.04 -6.79 -9.19
CA THR A 275 -20.82 -6.91 -8.37
C THR A 275 -20.36 -5.51 -8.02
N ILE A 276 -20.20 -5.19 -6.73
CA ILE A 276 -19.90 -3.83 -6.27
C ILE A 276 -18.45 -3.69 -5.78
N GLN A 277 -17.89 -2.52 -6.05
CA GLN A 277 -16.74 -1.94 -5.35
C GLN A 277 -17.17 -0.61 -4.75
N VAL A 278 -16.88 -0.43 -3.46
CA VAL A 278 -17.23 0.78 -2.71
C VAL A 278 -16.02 1.17 -1.86
N GLY A 279 -15.74 2.46 -1.74
CA GLY A 279 -14.65 2.99 -0.91
C GLY A 279 -15.01 3.06 0.58
N ILE A 280 -14.27 3.89 1.31
CA ILE A 280 -14.52 4.21 2.73
C ILE A 280 -14.95 5.67 2.89
N GLY A 281 -15.82 5.94 3.86
CA GLY A 281 -16.27 7.28 4.23
C GLY A 281 -17.79 7.39 4.31
N SER A 282 -18.28 8.56 4.71
CA SER A 282 -19.71 8.76 4.96
C SER A 282 -20.60 8.47 3.75
N ILE A 283 -20.17 8.84 2.54
CA ILE A 283 -20.92 8.59 1.31
C ILE A 283 -20.86 7.10 0.93
N PRO A 284 -19.67 6.45 0.81
CA PRO A 284 -19.59 5.01 0.60
C PRO A 284 -20.43 4.17 1.58
N ASP A 285 -20.37 4.49 2.88
CA ASP A 285 -21.17 3.78 3.89
C ASP A 285 -22.68 4.03 3.71
N ALA A 286 -23.09 5.27 3.42
CA ALA A 286 -24.50 5.57 3.13
C ALA A 286 -24.99 4.84 1.87
N VAL A 287 -24.13 4.69 0.86
CA VAL A 287 -24.42 3.91 -0.36
C VAL A 287 -24.70 2.47 0.02
N LEU A 288 -23.86 1.83 0.85
CA LEU A 288 -24.09 0.45 1.29
C LEU A 288 -25.45 0.31 2.00
N ASP A 289 -25.79 1.22 2.94
CA ASP A 289 -27.08 1.18 3.63
C ASP A 289 -28.27 1.31 2.66
N ALA A 290 -28.12 2.14 1.61
CA ALA A 290 -29.14 2.36 0.58
C ALA A 290 -29.30 1.19 -0.41
N LEU A 291 -28.47 0.15 -0.32
CA LEU A 291 -28.57 -1.08 -1.13
C LEU A 291 -29.34 -2.21 -0.43
N SER A 292 -29.88 -1.97 0.76
CA SER A 292 -30.61 -2.97 1.57
C SER A 292 -31.82 -3.62 0.87
N ASP A 293 -32.36 -3.02 -0.18
CA ASP A 293 -33.47 -3.56 -0.97
C ASP A 293 -33.04 -4.40 -2.18
N LYS A 294 -31.74 -4.45 -2.48
CA LYS A 294 -31.17 -5.18 -3.61
C LYS A 294 -31.07 -6.67 -3.32
N LYS A 295 -30.86 -7.47 -4.38
CA LYS A 295 -30.79 -8.93 -4.28
C LYS A 295 -29.54 -9.48 -4.95
N ASP A 296 -28.97 -10.51 -4.33
CA ASP A 296 -27.87 -11.31 -4.87
C ASP A 296 -26.65 -10.50 -5.29
N LEU A 297 -26.34 -9.41 -4.57
CA LEU A 297 -25.16 -8.61 -4.82
C LEU A 297 -23.88 -9.43 -4.61
N GLY A 298 -22.86 -9.12 -5.42
CA GLY A 298 -21.51 -9.63 -5.26
C GLY A 298 -20.53 -8.55 -4.83
N VAL A 299 -19.39 -8.93 -4.24
CA VAL A 299 -18.35 -7.99 -3.81
C VAL A 299 -17.01 -8.36 -4.44
N HIS A 300 -16.43 -7.41 -5.16
CA HIS A 300 -15.04 -7.43 -5.62
C HIS A 300 -14.50 -6.01 -5.43
N THR A 301 -13.80 -5.75 -4.34
CA THR A 301 -13.49 -4.39 -3.88
C THR A 301 -12.02 -4.26 -3.50
N GLU A 302 -11.41 -3.09 -3.61
CA GLU A 302 -10.05 -2.87 -3.07
C GLU A 302 -10.05 -3.06 -1.54
N LEU A 303 -10.96 -2.35 -0.89
CA LEU A 303 -11.11 -2.23 0.56
C LEU A 303 -12.46 -2.80 0.98
N LEU A 304 -12.43 -3.74 1.93
CA LEU A 304 -13.63 -4.24 2.61
C LEU A 304 -13.91 -3.40 3.86
N THR A 305 -15.13 -2.88 3.96
CA THR A 305 -15.60 -2.09 5.11
C THR A 305 -16.78 -2.74 5.82
N GLU A 306 -17.12 -2.22 6.99
CA GLU A 306 -18.11 -2.82 7.88
C GLU A 306 -19.53 -2.88 7.30
N GLY A 307 -19.93 -1.92 6.46
CA GLY A 307 -21.26 -1.93 5.84
C GLY A 307 -21.53 -3.14 4.94
N VAL A 308 -20.48 -3.82 4.45
CA VAL A 308 -20.64 -5.08 3.71
C VAL A 308 -21.14 -6.20 4.61
N VAL A 309 -20.74 -6.21 5.90
CA VAL A 309 -21.17 -7.23 6.87
C VAL A 309 -22.68 -7.14 7.08
N ASP A 310 -23.21 -5.93 7.23
CA ASP A 310 -24.65 -5.67 7.38
C ASP A 310 -25.45 -6.29 6.22
N LEU A 311 -25.04 -6.01 4.98
CA LEU A 311 -25.71 -6.52 3.79
C LEU A 311 -25.55 -8.04 3.58
N VAL A 312 -24.50 -8.66 4.12
CA VAL A 312 -24.36 -10.12 4.13
C VAL A 312 -25.35 -10.73 5.13
N GLU A 313 -25.43 -10.18 6.34
CA GLU A 313 -26.34 -10.65 7.39
C GLU A 313 -27.82 -10.51 6.97
N ASP A 314 -28.15 -9.45 6.22
CA ASP A 314 -29.48 -9.24 5.63
C ASP A 314 -29.77 -10.12 4.39
N GLY A 315 -28.79 -10.89 3.91
CA GLY A 315 -28.93 -11.76 2.74
C GLY A 315 -28.96 -11.01 1.39
N VAL A 316 -28.64 -9.72 1.39
CA VAL A 316 -28.52 -8.88 0.19
C VAL A 316 -27.27 -9.25 -0.62
N ILE A 317 -26.14 -9.43 0.06
CA ILE A 317 -24.87 -9.87 -0.54
C ILE A 317 -24.74 -11.39 -0.39
N THR A 318 -24.85 -12.09 -1.52
CA THR A 318 -24.66 -13.56 -1.58
C THR A 318 -23.43 -13.94 -2.38
N CYS A 319 -22.91 -13.03 -3.22
CA CYS A 319 -21.88 -13.29 -4.22
C CYS A 319 -22.20 -14.43 -5.20
N ALA A 320 -23.43 -14.96 -5.20
CA ALA A 320 -23.82 -16.14 -5.96
C ALA A 320 -23.95 -15.89 -7.46
N LYS A 321 -24.02 -14.62 -7.88
CA LYS A 321 -24.17 -14.19 -9.28
C LYS A 321 -22.89 -13.63 -9.90
N LYS A 322 -21.80 -13.55 -9.12
CA LYS A 322 -20.49 -13.15 -9.65
C LYS A 322 -20.05 -14.11 -10.75
N THR A 323 -19.44 -13.55 -11.80
CA THR A 323 -18.95 -14.30 -12.98
C THR A 323 -17.70 -15.11 -12.66
N ILE A 324 -16.75 -14.52 -11.93
CA ILE A 324 -15.56 -15.17 -11.37
C ILE A 324 -15.60 -15.04 -9.84
N ASN A 325 -14.83 -15.88 -9.12
CA ASN A 325 -14.84 -15.94 -7.65
C ASN A 325 -16.27 -16.04 -7.07
N ARG A 326 -17.07 -16.94 -7.66
CA ARG A 326 -18.49 -17.11 -7.32
C ARG A 326 -18.65 -17.54 -5.86
N GLY A 327 -19.58 -16.89 -5.16
CA GLY A 327 -19.85 -17.14 -3.73
C GLY A 327 -18.80 -16.57 -2.78
N LYS A 328 -17.84 -15.77 -3.30
CA LYS A 328 -16.76 -15.18 -2.51
C LYS A 328 -16.77 -13.65 -2.57
N ILE A 329 -16.66 -13.02 -1.42
CA ILE A 329 -16.25 -11.62 -1.26
C ILE A 329 -14.74 -11.58 -1.51
N ILE A 330 -14.33 -10.79 -2.51
CA ILE A 330 -12.92 -10.58 -2.85
C ILE A 330 -12.52 -9.18 -2.43
N ALA A 331 -11.45 -9.08 -1.65
CA ALA A 331 -10.82 -7.80 -1.32
C ALA A 331 -9.29 -7.87 -1.25
N SER A 332 -8.63 -6.74 -1.06
CA SER A 332 -7.17 -6.69 -0.90
C SER A 332 -6.75 -6.33 0.54
N PHE A 333 -7.59 -5.57 1.24
CA PHE A 333 -7.45 -5.29 2.67
C PHE A 333 -8.81 -4.92 3.29
N ALA A 334 -8.86 -4.83 4.62
CA ALA A 334 -10.03 -4.42 5.39
C ALA A 334 -9.73 -3.26 6.34
N MET A 335 -10.72 -2.40 6.54
CA MET A 335 -10.75 -1.35 7.56
C MET A 335 -12.15 -1.31 8.18
N GLY A 336 -12.23 -1.51 9.47
CA GLY A 336 -13.48 -1.51 10.20
C GLY A 336 -13.22 -1.63 11.69
N THR A 337 -14.22 -2.09 12.43
CA THR A 337 -14.06 -2.41 13.86
C THR A 337 -13.74 -3.89 14.04
N ARG A 338 -13.59 -4.30 15.30
CA ARG A 338 -13.50 -5.72 15.67
C ARG A 338 -14.62 -6.57 15.06
N ARG A 339 -15.84 -6.04 14.86
CA ARG A 339 -16.93 -6.80 14.23
C ARG A 339 -16.56 -7.28 12.82
N LEU A 340 -15.98 -6.40 12.00
CA LEU A 340 -15.52 -6.79 10.66
C LEU A 340 -14.40 -7.83 10.76
N TYR A 341 -13.47 -7.67 11.70
CA TYR A 341 -12.34 -8.59 11.85
C TYR A 341 -12.79 -9.98 12.31
N ASP A 342 -13.75 -10.07 13.22
CA ASP A 342 -14.36 -11.33 13.64
C ASP A 342 -15.15 -11.97 12.48
N PHE A 343 -15.81 -11.18 11.62
CA PHE A 343 -16.53 -11.68 10.45
C PHE A 343 -15.63 -12.32 9.38
N ILE A 344 -14.43 -11.77 9.15
CA ILE A 344 -13.50 -12.26 8.12
C ILE A 344 -12.59 -13.39 8.62
N ASP A 345 -12.48 -13.61 9.94
CA ASP A 345 -11.62 -14.64 10.52
C ASP A 345 -12.08 -16.05 10.11
N ASN A 346 -11.23 -16.78 9.39
CA ASN A 346 -11.48 -18.12 8.86
C ASN A 346 -12.83 -18.31 8.13
N ASN A 347 -13.39 -17.24 7.58
CA ASN A 347 -14.68 -17.28 6.90
C ASN A 347 -14.51 -17.72 5.43
N PRO A 348 -15.04 -18.89 5.01
CA PRO A 348 -14.94 -19.36 3.63
C PRO A 348 -15.57 -18.44 2.60
N MET A 349 -16.44 -17.50 2.98
CA MET A 349 -17.02 -16.52 2.07
C MET A 349 -16.03 -15.41 1.70
N VAL A 350 -14.96 -15.20 2.45
CA VAL A 350 -14.06 -14.05 2.28
C VAL A 350 -12.67 -14.51 1.88
N GLU A 351 -12.12 -13.93 0.82
CA GLU A 351 -10.75 -14.21 0.38
C GLU A 351 -10.04 -12.90 0.02
N PHE A 352 -8.81 -12.75 0.52
CA PHE A 352 -7.97 -11.60 0.20
C PHE A 352 -6.86 -11.96 -0.80
N TYR A 353 -6.56 -11.03 -1.69
CA TYR A 353 -5.55 -11.16 -2.74
C TYR A 353 -4.74 -9.88 -2.88
N GLU A 354 -3.57 -9.99 -3.49
CA GLU A 354 -2.72 -8.84 -3.82
C GLU A 354 -3.42 -7.85 -4.75
N SER A 355 -3.00 -6.60 -4.70
CA SER A 355 -3.66 -5.53 -5.45
C SER A 355 -3.50 -5.67 -6.96
N ASP A 356 -2.49 -6.37 -7.47
CA ASP A 356 -2.30 -6.63 -8.91
C ASP A 356 -3.26 -7.70 -9.47
N TYR A 357 -4.03 -8.38 -8.60
CA TYR A 357 -5.21 -9.15 -8.95
C TYR A 357 -6.49 -8.35 -8.74
N VAL A 358 -6.71 -7.87 -7.50
CA VAL A 358 -7.98 -7.23 -7.10
C VAL A 358 -8.23 -5.96 -7.89
N ASN A 359 -7.20 -5.13 -8.06
CA ASN A 359 -7.30 -3.86 -8.78
C ASN A 359 -6.93 -4.00 -10.25
N ASN A 360 -6.82 -5.21 -10.81
CA ASN A 360 -6.49 -5.35 -12.22
C ASN A 360 -7.71 -5.06 -13.09
N PRO A 361 -7.70 -4.06 -13.99
CA PRO A 361 -8.86 -3.75 -14.83
C PRO A 361 -9.32 -4.93 -15.69
N PHE A 362 -8.40 -5.84 -16.07
CA PHE A 362 -8.75 -7.06 -16.80
C PHE A 362 -9.42 -8.11 -15.94
N VAL A 363 -9.17 -8.16 -14.63
CA VAL A 363 -9.88 -9.04 -13.69
C VAL A 363 -11.24 -8.42 -13.36
N ILE A 364 -11.26 -7.13 -13.02
CA ILE A 364 -12.48 -6.38 -12.69
C ILE A 364 -13.51 -6.47 -13.83
N SER A 365 -13.07 -6.31 -15.08
CA SER A 365 -13.96 -6.34 -16.25
C SER A 365 -14.57 -7.70 -16.57
N GLN A 366 -14.10 -8.79 -15.95
CA GLN A 366 -14.71 -10.11 -16.09
C GLN A 366 -16.00 -10.26 -15.28
N HIS A 367 -16.22 -9.42 -14.27
CA HIS A 367 -17.48 -9.40 -13.52
C HIS A 367 -18.56 -8.71 -14.34
N LYS A 368 -19.64 -9.41 -14.71
CA LYS A 368 -20.82 -8.76 -15.27
C LYS A 368 -21.45 -7.81 -14.25
N LYS A 369 -22.03 -6.71 -14.72
CA LYS A 369 -22.65 -5.66 -13.90
C LYS A 369 -21.70 -5.19 -12.78
N MET A 370 -20.41 -5.02 -13.11
CA MET A 370 -19.45 -4.45 -12.17
C MET A 370 -19.78 -2.96 -11.94
N VAL A 371 -20.10 -2.59 -10.71
CA VAL A 371 -20.37 -1.20 -10.32
C VAL A 371 -19.25 -0.71 -9.41
N ALA A 372 -18.44 0.21 -9.94
CA ALA A 372 -17.39 0.88 -9.19
C ALA A 372 -17.86 2.26 -8.71
N ILE A 373 -17.80 2.50 -7.40
CA ILE A 373 -18.35 3.72 -6.78
C ILE A 373 -17.23 4.41 -6.01
N ASN A 374 -16.83 5.59 -6.49
CA ASN A 374 -15.69 6.32 -5.96
C ASN A 374 -15.97 7.80 -5.74
N GLN A 375 -15.32 8.39 -4.74
CA GLN A 375 -15.52 9.79 -4.38
C GLN A 375 -14.44 10.71 -4.98
N ALA A 376 -14.86 11.87 -5.49
CA ALA A 376 -13.96 12.92 -5.97
C ALA A 376 -13.85 14.08 -4.97
N LEU A 377 -12.74 14.83 -5.00
CA LEU A 377 -12.53 16.11 -4.33
C LEU A 377 -13.07 17.29 -5.15
N GLU A 378 -12.80 17.30 -6.45
CA GLU A 378 -13.29 18.29 -7.42
C GLU A 378 -13.60 17.63 -8.76
N ILE A 379 -14.58 18.16 -9.48
CA ILE A 379 -14.87 17.80 -10.87
C ILE A 379 -15.01 19.09 -11.67
N ASP A 380 -14.39 19.17 -12.85
CA ASP A 380 -14.57 20.32 -13.74
C ASP A 380 -15.65 20.11 -14.82
N LEU A 381 -16.03 21.18 -15.52
CA LEU A 381 -17.05 21.15 -16.57
C LEU A 381 -16.67 20.30 -17.79
N THR A 382 -15.40 19.89 -17.92
CA THR A 382 -14.95 18.98 -18.98
C THR A 382 -15.00 17.51 -18.55
N GLY A 383 -15.29 17.24 -17.27
CA GLY A 383 -15.35 15.91 -16.69
C GLY A 383 -14.03 15.41 -16.11
N GLN A 384 -12.99 16.26 -15.99
CA GLN A 384 -11.78 15.87 -15.27
C GLN A 384 -12.09 15.75 -13.78
N VAL A 385 -11.55 14.70 -13.17
CA VAL A 385 -11.77 14.37 -11.76
C VAL A 385 -10.47 14.52 -11.01
N CYS A 386 -10.53 15.23 -9.89
CA CYS A 386 -9.46 15.27 -8.88
C CYS A 386 -9.97 14.59 -7.62
N SER A 387 -9.22 13.64 -7.08
CA SER A 387 -9.56 12.89 -5.86
C SER A 387 -8.40 12.76 -4.87
N ASP A 388 -7.17 13.15 -5.26
CA ASP A 388 -5.97 12.89 -4.48
C ASP A 388 -5.32 14.14 -3.86
N SER A 389 -5.78 15.34 -4.22
CA SER A 389 -5.09 16.59 -3.90
C SER A 389 -6.03 17.79 -3.77
N LEU A 390 -5.57 18.83 -3.07
CA LEU A 390 -6.22 20.12 -2.92
C LEU A 390 -5.28 21.20 -3.45
N GLY A 391 -5.43 21.53 -4.74
CA GLY A 391 -4.43 22.29 -5.47
C GLY A 391 -3.06 21.61 -5.37
N TYR A 392 -2.02 22.35 -4.98
CA TYR A 392 -0.66 21.83 -4.83
C TYR A 392 -0.43 20.89 -3.63
N ARG A 393 -1.43 20.67 -2.77
CA ARG A 393 -1.27 19.85 -1.57
C ARG A 393 -1.83 18.46 -1.78
N PHE A 394 -0.98 17.44 -1.74
CA PHE A 394 -1.42 16.05 -1.73
C PHE A 394 -2.26 15.75 -0.49
N TYR A 395 -3.44 15.18 -0.72
CA TYR A 395 -4.44 14.81 0.28
C TYR A 395 -4.52 13.30 0.45
N SER A 396 -4.36 12.53 -0.62
CA SER A 396 -4.42 11.07 -0.61
C SER A 396 -3.43 10.52 -1.64
N GLY A 397 -3.84 9.60 -2.49
CA GLY A 397 -3.05 9.15 -3.63
C GLY A 397 -3.95 8.58 -4.71
N LEU A 398 -3.36 8.15 -5.82
CA LEU A 398 -4.10 7.54 -6.95
C LEU A 398 -4.93 6.33 -6.51
N GLY A 399 -4.36 5.49 -5.63
CA GLY A 399 -5.00 4.25 -5.15
C GLY A 399 -5.42 3.34 -6.31
N GLY A 400 -6.56 2.66 -6.16
CA GLY A 400 -7.20 1.87 -7.21
C GLY A 400 -8.39 2.53 -7.88
N GLN A 401 -8.69 3.81 -7.63
CA GLN A 401 -9.89 4.46 -8.19
C GLN A 401 -9.93 4.33 -9.72
N ALA A 402 -8.86 4.76 -10.41
CA ALA A 402 -8.79 4.69 -11.86
C ALA A 402 -8.85 3.24 -12.38
N ASP A 403 -8.31 2.29 -11.63
CA ASP A 403 -8.32 0.87 -11.99
C ASP A 403 -9.75 0.31 -12.00
N PHE A 404 -10.50 0.55 -10.94
CA PHE A 404 -11.89 0.13 -10.81
C PHE A 404 -12.82 0.83 -11.80
N MET A 405 -12.63 2.13 -12.02
CA MET A 405 -13.42 2.88 -12.99
C MET A 405 -13.21 2.34 -14.41
N ARG A 406 -11.96 2.02 -14.80
CA ARG A 406 -11.66 1.41 -16.10
C ARG A 406 -12.22 -0.01 -16.21
N GLY A 407 -12.01 -0.83 -15.17
CA GLY A 407 -12.50 -2.20 -15.13
C GLY A 407 -14.02 -2.28 -15.24
N ALA A 408 -14.76 -1.43 -14.50
CA ALA A 408 -16.21 -1.36 -14.56
C ALA A 408 -16.72 -0.94 -15.94
N MET A 409 -16.09 0.05 -16.59
CA MET A 409 -16.45 0.47 -17.96
C MET A 409 -16.20 -0.61 -19.02
N MET A 410 -15.24 -1.51 -18.77
CA MET A 410 -14.96 -2.65 -19.65
C MET A 410 -15.87 -3.86 -19.37
N SER A 411 -16.59 -3.88 -18.24
CA SER A 411 -17.47 -4.96 -17.84
C SER A 411 -18.81 -4.89 -18.60
N GLU A 412 -19.35 -6.06 -18.97
CA GLU A 412 -20.68 -6.18 -19.56
C GLU A 412 -21.76 -5.67 -18.57
N GLY A 413 -22.44 -4.58 -18.93
CA GLY A 413 -23.43 -3.92 -18.06
C GLY A 413 -22.82 -3.19 -16.85
N GLY A 414 -21.50 -2.99 -16.84
CA GLY A 414 -20.81 -2.31 -15.74
C GLY A 414 -21.06 -0.81 -15.72
N LYS A 415 -20.88 -0.20 -14.54
CA LYS A 415 -21.08 1.23 -14.30
C LYS A 415 -19.94 1.79 -13.46
N ALA A 416 -19.36 2.89 -13.92
CA ALA A 416 -18.34 3.62 -13.19
C ALA A 416 -18.97 4.92 -12.67
N ILE A 417 -19.12 5.05 -11.35
CA ILE A 417 -19.89 6.11 -10.70
C ILE A 417 -18.95 6.95 -9.83
N THR A 418 -18.74 8.20 -10.22
CA THR A 418 -18.04 9.20 -9.40
C THR A 418 -19.06 10.01 -8.61
N VAL A 419 -18.94 10.00 -7.28
CA VAL A 419 -19.81 10.75 -6.37
C VAL A 419 -19.09 11.95 -5.77
N ILE A 420 -19.82 13.03 -5.57
CA ILE A 420 -19.29 14.25 -4.96
C ILE A 420 -20.42 15.09 -4.34
N PRO A 421 -20.27 15.60 -3.11
CA PRO A 421 -21.08 16.73 -2.66
C PRO A 421 -20.90 17.92 -3.61
N SER A 422 -21.97 18.63 -3.97
CA SER A 422 -21.83 19.77 -4.89
C SER A 422 -20.98 20.91 -4.31
N THR A 423 -20.85 20.99 -2.98
CA THR A 423 -20.12 22.03 -2.28
C THR A 423 -19.25 21.50 -1.13
N ALA A 424 -18.36 22.34 -0.62
CA ALA A 424 -17.52 22.17 0.55
C ALA A 424 -17.55 23.44 1.43
N LYS A 425 -16.97 23.36 2.64
CA LYS A 425 -16.90 24.46 3.63
C LYS A 425 -18.25 25.15 3.83
N GLU A 426 -19.23 24.38 4.29
CA GLU A 426 -20.59 24.88 4.59
C GLU A 426 -21.26 25.58 3.39
N GLY A 427 -20.99 25.09 2.17
CA GLY A 427 -21.60 25.63 0.95
C GLY A 427 -20.81 26.76 0.29
N SER A 428 -19.76 27.28 0.93
CA SER A 428 -19.01 28.43 0.40
C SER A 428 -18.11 28.12 -0.80
N ILE A 429 -17.77 26.84 -1.03
CA ILE A 429 -16.92 26.41 -2.14
C ILE A 429 -17.70 25.41 -3.00
N SER A 430 -17.92 25.71 -4.29
CA SER A 430 -18.39 24.70 -5.25
C SER A 430 -17.28 23.69 -5.53
N ARG A 431 -17.62 22.40 -5.50
CA ARG A 431 -16.74 21.28 -5.91
C ARG A 431 -16.94 20.90 -7.39
N ILE A 432 -18.01 21.43 -8.01
CA ILE A 432 -18.19 21.44 -9.47
C ILE A 432 -17.60 22.75 -9.99
N ARG A 433 -16.46 22.67 -10.67
CA ARG A 433 -15.61 23.82 -11.04
C ARG A 433 -15.67 24.09 -12.54
N SER A 434 -15.40 25.32 -12.97
CA SER A 434 -15.17 25.61 -14.39
C SER A 434 -13.87 24.97 -14.89
N LEU A 435 -12.83 25.02 -14.06
CA LEU A 435 -11.52 24.39 -14.22
C LEU A 435 -11.11 23.85 -12.85
N LEU A 436 -10.44 22.70 -12.82
CA LEU A 436 -9.83 22.20 -11.58
C LEU A 436 -8.91 23.25 -10.96
N SER A 437 -8.79 23.22 -9.63
CA SER A 437 -7.86 24.08 -8.90
C SER A 437 -6.44 23.94 -9.47
N GLU A 438 -5.71 25.06 -9.55
CA GLU A 438 -4.33 25.05 -10.06
C GLU A 438 -3.46 24.10 -9.22
N GLY A 439 -2.72 23.22 -9.90
CA GLY A 439 -1.89 22.20 -9.27
C GLY A 439 -2.62 20.92 -8.85
N ALA A 440 -3.95 20.83 -9.02
CA ALA A 440 -4.71 19.62 -8.71
C ALA A 440 -4.30 18.44 -9.60
N GLY A 441 -4.15 17.27 -8.99
CA GLY A 441 -3.91 15.99 -9.64
C GLY A 441 -5.17 15.45 -10.31
N VAL A 442 -5.07 15.14 -11.60
CA VAL A 442 -6.14 14.45 -12.34
C VAL A 442 -5.92 12.94 -12.18
N VAL A 443 -6.99 12.22 -11.80
CA VAL A 443 -6.94 10.77 -11.52
C VAL A 443 -7.74 9.98 -12.54
#